data_AF-A0A6J0SY41-F1
#
_entry.id   AF-A0A6J0SY41-F1
#
_cell.length_a   1.000
_cell.length_b   1.000
_cell.length_c   1.000
_cell.angle_alpha   90.00
_cell.angle_beta   90.00
_cell.angle_gamma   90.00
#
_symmetry.space_group_name_H-M   'P 1'
#
loop_
_entity.id
_entity.type
_entity.pdbx_description
1 polymer ?
#
loop_
_entity_poly.entity_id
_entity_poly.type
_entity_poly.pdbx_seq_one_letter_code
_entity_poly.pdbx_strand_id
1 'polypeptide(L)'
;MLRCGQMMLAQALICRHLGRDWIWEEHRKQPEEYHRILRCFLDRKDCCYSIHQMAQMGVGEGKSIGEWFGPNTVAQVLKKLALFDEWNSLAVYVSMDNTVVIEDIKKMCRFPTPNCPSSHCSSLLHRNVLGRSKSPVGFCCGWKPLLLIIPLRLGINHINPVYVDAFKECFKMPQSLGALGGKPNNAYYFIGFLGNELIYLDPHTTQMFVDSEEAGMVDDRSFHCQQAPHRMKIMNLDPSVALGFFCKEEKDFDNWCSLVQKEIHKQQSLRMFELIQKHPPHWPPFIPPAKPEVTTTGAELIESTDKLFELEEEFEILSV
;
A
#
# COMPACT_ATOMS: atom_id res chain seq x y z
N MET A 1 -11.51 -8.69 5.69
CA MET A 1 -10.27 -7.91 5.52
C MET A 1 -9.65 -8.07 4.14
N LEU A 2 -9.48 -9.29 3.60
CA LEU A 2 -8.89 -9.50 2.26
C LEU A 2 -9.51 -8.62 1.16
N ARG A 3 -10.85 -8.57 1.08
CA ARG A 3 -11.58 -7.69 0.15
C ARG A 3 -11.27 -6.20 0.33
N CYS A 4 -11.10 -5.73 1.57
CA CYS A 4 -10.70 -4.34 1.83
C CYS A 4 -9.29 -4.06 1.31
N GLY A 5 -8.37 -5.02 1.49
CA GLY A 5 -7.03 -4.95 0.91
C GLY A 5 -7.06 -4.89 -0.63
N GLN A 6 -7.92 -5.70 -1.27
CA GLN A 6 -8.14 -5.63 -2.72
C GLN A 6 -8.65 -4.25 -3.14
N MET A 7 -9.63 -3.68 -2.44
CA MET A 7 -10.18 -2.35 -2.77
C MET A 7 -9.12 -1.24 -2.66
N MET A 8 -8.31 -1.23 -1.61
CA MET A 8 -7.23 -0.25 -1.45
C MET A 8 -6.15 -0.40 -2.54
N LEU A 9 -5.73 -1.62 -2.85
CA LEU A 9 -4.75 -1.86 -3.91
C LEU A 9 -5.34 -1.50 -5.29
N ALA A 10 -6.58 -1.87 -5.56
CA ALA A 10 -7.28 -1.50 -6.79
C ALA A 10 -7.32 0.01 -6.96
N GLN A 11 -7.65 0.76 -5.91
CA GLN A 11 -7.60 2.23 -5.93
C GLN A 11 -6.19 2.76 -6.25
N ALA A 12 -5.13 2.15 -5.72
CA ALA A 12 -3.75 2.51 -6.07
C ALA A 12 -3.45 2.26 -7.55
N LEU A 13 -3.91 1.13 -8.11
CA LEU A 13 -3.73 0.80 -9.53
C LEU A 13 -4.52 1.74 -10.45
N ILE A 14 -5.73 2.14 -10.06
CA ILE A 14 -6.51 3.16 -10.76
C ILE A 14 -5.74 4.49 -10.75
N CYS A 15 -5.25 4.95 -9.60
CA CYS A 15 -4.44 6.17 -9.52
C CYS A 15 -3.16 6.10 -10.37
N ARG A 16 -2.53 4.92 -10.46
CA ARG A 16 -1.33 4.69 -11.27
C ARG A 16 -1.60 4.88 -12.77
N HIS A 17 -2.61 4.18 -13.29
CA HIS A 17 -2.86 4.05 -14.74
C HIS A 17 -3.86 5.06 -15.30
N LEU A 18 -4.96 5.29 -14.58
CA LEU A 18 -6.07 6.13 -15.04
C LEU A 18 -6.05 7.53 -14.41
N GLY A 19 -5.39 7.66 -13.26
CA GLY A 19 -5.35 8.89 -12.48
C GLY A 19 -6.52 9.02 -11.50
N ARG A 20 -6.36 9.90 -10.51
CA ARG A 20 -7.34 10.06 -9.42
C ARG A 20 -8.69 10.64 -9.87
N ASP A 21 -8.67 11.42 -10.95
CA ASP A 21 -9.83 12.11 -11.52
C ASP A 21 -10.66 11.24 -12.46
N TRP A 22 -10.20 10.02 -12.75
CA TRP A 22 -10.95 9.07 -13.56
C TRP A 22 -12.21 8.60 -12.82
N ILE A 23 -13.32 8.52 -13.55
CA ILE A 23 -14.63 8.12 -13.05
C ILE A 23 -15.18 7.03 -13.95
N TRP A 24 -15.70 5.97 -13.35
CA TRP A 24 -16.42 4.92 -14.06
C TRP A 24 -17.85 5.37 -14.39
N GLU A 25 -18.33 4.99 -15.58
CA GLU A 25 -19.69 5.25 -16.04
C GLU A 25 -20.22 4.01 -16.77
N GLU A 26 -21.36 3.47 -16.31
CA GLU A 26 -21.93 2.19 -16.80
C GLU A 26 -22.13 2.13 -18.33
N HIS A 27 -22.51 3.25 -18.94
CA HIS A 27 -22.87 3.31 -20.35
C HIS A 27 -21.69 3.75 -21.24
N ARG A 28 -20.48 3.89 -20.68
CA ARG A 28 -19.28 4.28 -21.43
C ARG A 28 -18.31 3.13 -21.55
N LYS A 29 -17.70 3.03 -22.73
CA LYS A 29 -16.59 2.12 -22.95
C LYS A 29 -15.40 2.55 -22.08
N GLN A 30 -14.93 1.64 -21.25
CA GLN A 30 -13.81 1.89 -20.36
C GLN A 30 -12.45 1.66 -21.07
N PRO A 31 -11.37 2.30 -20.59
CA PRO A 31 -10.02 2.06 -21.10
C PRO A 31 -9.59 0.59 -20.97
N GLU A 32 -8.66 0.14 -21.80
CA GLU A 32 -8.15 -1.25 -21.71
C GLU A 32 -7.44 -1.50 -20.37
N GLU A 33 -6.72 -0.49 -19.87
CA GLU A 33 -6.06 -0.52 -18.57
C GLU A 33 -7.05 -0.77 -17.44
N TYR A 34 -8.27 -0.21 -17.51
CA TYR A 34 -9.32 -0.47 -16.52
C TYR A 34 -9.67 -1.96 -16.45
N HIS A 35 -9.96 -2.58 -17.59
CA HIS A 35 -10.28 -4.01 -17.64
C HIS A 35 -9.09 -4.86 -17.19
N ARG A 36 -7.86 -4.45 -17.52
CA ARG A 36 -6.65 -5.14 -17.06
C ARG A 36 -6.45 -5.04 -15.55
N ILE A 37 -6.74 -3.90 -14.93
CA ILE A 37 -6.77 -3.73 -13.47
C ILE A 37 -7.83 -4.64 -12.86
N LEU A 38 -9.06 -4.61 -13.37
CA LEU A 38 -10.16 -5.42 -12.84
C LEU A 38 -9.82 -6.93 -12.88
N ARG A 39 -9.24 -7.40 -13.99
CA ARG A 39 -8.79 -8.78 -14.14
C ARG A 39 -7.79 -9.21 -13.07
N CYS A 40 -6.96 -8.31 -12.53
CA CYS A 40 -6.03 -8.66 -11.45
C CYS A 40 -6.74 -9.13 -10.17
N PHE A 41 -8.01 -8.74 -9.96
CA PHE A 41 -8.77 -9.00 -8.74
C PHE A 41 -9.89 -10.03 -8.88
N LEU A 42 -10.10 -10.59 -10.09
CA LEU A 42 -11.08 -11.65 -10.28
C LEU A 42 -10.76 -12.86 -9.40
N ASP A 43 -11.81 -13.60 -9.02
CA ASP A 43 -11.68 -14.74 -8.11
C ASP A 43 -11.20 -16.00 -8.83
N ARG A 44 -10.04 -15.90 -9.49
CA ARG A 44 -9.37 -17.00 -10.18
C ARG A 44 -7.91 -17.09 -9.76
N LYS A 45 -7.35 -18.31 -9.73
CA LYS A 45 -5.98 -18.55 -9.26
C LYS A 45 -4.91 -17.91 -10.16
N ASP A 46 -5.20 -17.72 -11.44
CA ASP A 46 -4.32 -17.07 -12.42
C ASP A 46 -4.26 -15.54 -12.27
N CYS A 47 -5.16 -14.94 -11.49
CA CYS A 47 -5.20 -13.51 -11.21
C CYS A 47 -4.33 -13.14 -9.98
N CYS A 48 -3.40 -12.20 -10.14
CA CYS A 48 -2.32 -11.90 -9.19
C CYS A 48 -2.78 -11.43 -7.80
N TYR A 49 -3.92 -10.72 -7.71
CA TYR A 49 -4.48 -10.22 -6.45
C TYR A 49 -5.85 -10.85 -6.15
N SER A 50 -6.12 -12.03 -6.70
CA SER A 50 -7.33 -12.79 -6.40
C SER A 50 -7.42 -13.18 -4.93
N ILE A 51 -8.64 -13.48 -4.46
CA ILE A 51 -8.85 -14.02 -3.12
C ILE A 51 -8.04 -15.30 -2.87
N HIS A 52 -7.84 -16.10 -3.92
CA HIS A 52 -7.04 -17.34 -3.88
C HIS A 52 -5.57 -17.04 -3.58
N GLN A 53 -4.97 -16.13 -4.34
CA GLN A 53 -3.56 -15.74 -4.15
C GLN A 53 -3.34 -15.08 -2.79
N MET A 54 -4.27 -14.21 -2.36
CA MET A 54 -4.18 -13.57 -1.05
C MET A 54 -4.30 -14.56 0.11
N ALA A 55 -5.26 -15.48 0.05
CA ALA A 55 -5.42 -16.51 1.08
C ALA A 55 -4.22 -17.45 1.13
N GLN A 56 -3.73 -17.91 -0.03
CA GLN A 56 -2.56 -18.79 -0.12
C GLN A 56 -1.28 -18.11 0.38
N MET A 57 -1.07 -16.84 0.05
CA MET A 57 0.08 -16.06 0.53
C MET A 57 0.00 -15.82 2.05
N GLY A 58 -1.20 -15.69 2.61
CA GLY A 58 -1.43 -15.56 4.04
C GLY A 58 -0.98 -16.78 4.87
N VAL A 59 -0.92 -17.98 4.26
CA VAL A 59 -0.33 -19.15 4.92
C VAL A 59 1.14 -18.91 5.27
N GLY A 60 1.88 -18.20 4.41
CA GLY A 60 3.26 -17.77 4.69
C GLY A 60 3.38 -16.63 5.72
N GLU A 61 2.26 -16.09 6.20
CA GLU A 61 2.16 -15.14 7.33
C GLU A 61 1.59 -15.83 8.59
N GLY A 62 1.55 -17.17 8.61
CA GLY A 62 1.00 -17.94 9.72
C GLY A 62 -0.54 -17.91 9.82
N LYS A 63 -1.25 -17.55 8.75
CA LYS A 63 -2.72 -17.58 8.71
C LYS A 63 -3.26 -18.71 7.85
N SER A 64 -4.04 -19.59 8.45
CA SER A 64 -4.72 -20.67 7.72
C SER A 64 -5.77 -20.11 6.75
N ILE A 65 -6.04 -20.83 5.67
CA ILE A 65 -7.09 -20.43 4.72
C ILE A 65 -8.44 -20.42 5.46
N GLY A 66 -9.14 -19.28 5.38
CA GLY A 66 -10.41 -19.06 6.05
C GLY A 66 -10.30 -18.28 7.37
N GLU A 67 -9.09 -18.12 7.92
CA GLU A 67 -8.88 -17.27 9.08
C GLU A 67 -9.04 -15.78 8.75
N TRP A 68 -9.37 -14.99 9.77
CA TRP A 68 -9.48 -13.55 9.64
C TRP A 68 -8.09 -12.89 9.71
N PHE A 69 -7.91 -11.85 8.89
CA PHE A 69 -6.64 -11.11 8.77
C PHE A 69 -6.81 -9.74 9.41
N GLY A 70 -5.81 -9.30 10.16
CA GLY A 70 -5.69 -7.90 10.58
C GLY A 70 -5.17 -7.00 9.45
N PRO A 71 -5.21 -5.66 9.64
CA PRO A 71 -4.69 -4.70 8.67
C PRO A 71 -3.21 -4.91 8.31
N ASN A 72 -2.35 -5.26 9.28
CA ASN A 72 -0.94 -5.55 9.03
C ASN A 72 -0.75 -6.80 8.16
N THR A 73 -1.41 -7.91 8.51
CA THR A 73 -1.28 -9.18 7.77
C THR A 73 -1.66 -9.03 6.30
N VAL A 74 -2.78 -8.35 6.01
CA VAL A 74 -3.17 -8.11 4.61
C VAL A 74 -2.16 -7.20 3.89
N ALA A 75 -1.58 -6.20 4.56
CA ALA A 75 -0.56 -5.34 3.98
C ALA A 75 0.72 -6.12 3.59
N GLN A 76 1.18 -7.04 4.46
CA GLN A 76 2.33 -7.91 4.15
C GLN A 76 2.03 -8.86 2.98
N VAL A 77 0.83 -9.42 2.92
CA VAL A 77 0.38 -10.24 1.78
C VAL A 77 0.39 -9.44 0.47
N LEU A 78 -0.15 -8.22 0.46
CA LEU A 78 -0.13 -7.35 -0.73
C LEU A 78 1.31 -7.02 -1.15
N LYS A 79 2.20 -6.75 -0.18
CA LYS A 79 3.62 -6.51 -0.42
C LYS A 79 4.31 -7.69 -1.09
N LYS A 80 4.04 -8.92 -0.66
CA LYS A 80 4.58 -10.14 -1.27
C LYS A 80 4.01 -10.40 -2.67
N LEU A 81 2.70 -10.24 -2.85
CA LEU A 81 2.04 -10.46 -4.16
C LEU A 81 2.49 -9.45 -5.21
N ALA A 82 2.69 -8.19 -4.83
CA ALA A 82 3.15 -7.14 -5.74
C ALA A 82 4.51 -7.43 -6.39
N LEU A 83 5.33 -8.30 -5.78
CA LEU A 83 6.60 -8.73 -6.37
C LEU A 83 6.41 -9.50 -7.68
N PHE A 84 5.29 -10.21 -7.85
CA PHE A 84 4.99 -11.01 -9.04
C PHE A 84 4.31 -10.20 -10.14
N ASP A 85 3.95 -8.95 -9.87
CA ASP A 85 3.26 -8.08 -10.82
C ASP A 85 4.23 -7.14 -11.55
N GLU A 86 4.76 -7.64 -12.66
CA GLU A 86 5.71 -6.92 -13.49
C GLU A 86 5.09 -5.72 -14.22
N TRP A 87 3.80 -5.79 -14.54
CA TRP A 87 3.11 -4.71 -15.26
C TRP A 87 3.00 -3.45 -14.41
N ASN A 88 2.63 -3.63 -13.14
CA ASN A 88 2.49 -2.51 -12.22
C ASN A 88 3.83 -2.09 -11.62
N SER A 89 4.72 -3.04 -11.34
CA SER A 89 6.06 -2.81 -10.75
C SER A 89 6.01 -1.86 -9.54
N LEU A 90 5.03 -2.08 -8.66
CA LEU A 90 4.85 -1.26 -7.45
C LEU A 90 5.95 -1.53 -6.44
N ALA A 91 6.41 -0.47 -5.79
CA ALA A 91 7.09 -0.57 -4.51
C ALA A 91 6.04 -0.56 -3.40
N VAL A 92 5.94 -1.62 -2.60
CA VAL A 92 5.00 -1.68 -1.46
C VAL A 92 5.80 -1.58 -0.17
N TYR A 93 5.66 -0.47 0.52
CA TYR A 93 6.29 -0.22 1.82
C TYR A 93 5.25 -0.34 2.91
N VAL A 94 5.49 -1.24 3.87
CA VAL A 94 4.68 -1.37 5.09
C VAL A 94 5.54 -0.89 6.25
N SER A 95 5.12 0.18 6.93
CA SER A 95 5.87 0.71 8.07
C SER A 95 5.77 -0.22 9.27
N MET A 96 6.84 -0.27 10.07
CA MET A 96 6.88 -0.96 11.36
C MET A 96 6.99 0.09 12.48
N ASP A 97 6.56 -0.27 13.69
CA ASP A 97 6.70 0.57 14.90
C ASP A 97 6.19 2.01 14.75
N ASN A 98 5.07 2.17 14.03
CA ASN A 98 4.47 3.47 13.72
C ASN A 98 5.49 4.47 13.14
N THR A 99 6.50 4.01 12.40
CA THR A 99 7.62 4.84 11.94
C THR A 99 7.86 4.65 10.45
N VAL A 100 7.83 5.75 9.71
CA VAL A 100 8.11 5.79 8.27
C VAL A 100 9.52 6.31 8.04
N VAL A 101 10.36 5.50 7.39
CA VAL A 101 11.77 5.82 7.13
C VAL A 101 11.95 6.30 5.68
N ILE A 102 12.30 7.59 5.51
CA ILE A 102 12.43 8.22 4.20
C ILE A 102 13.54 7.56 3.37
N GLU A 103 14.71 7.27 3.96
CA GLU A 103 15.80 6.67 3.21
C GLU A 103 15.50 5.25 2.71
N ASP A 104 14.75 4.45 3.48
CA ASP A 104 14.36 3.09 3.11
C ASP A 104 13.40 3.12 1.92
N ILE A 105 12.40 4.02 1.97
CA ILE A 105 11.47 4.21 0.86
C ILE A 105 12.22 4.67 -0.38
N LYS A 106 13.11 5.66 -0.26
CA LYS A 106 13.91 6.14 -1.41
C LYS A 106 14.81 5.02 -1.96
N LYS A 107 15.40 4.19 -1.11
CA LYS A 107 16.21 3.02 -1.53
C LYS A 107 15.37 1.94 -2.23
N MET A 108 14.11 1.73 -1.81
CA MET A 108 13.20 0.76 -2.43
C MET A 108 12.66 1.24 -3.79
N CYS A 109 12.33 2.53 -3.90
CA CYS A 109 11.66 3.07 -5.10
C CYS A 109 12.64 3.49 -6.19
N ARG A 110 13.85 3.92 -5.82
CA ARG A 110 14.87 4.37 -6.77
C ARG A 110 15.54 3.18 -7.46
N PHE A 111 15.60 3.20 -8.77
CA PHE A 111 16.39 2.26 -9.56
C PHE A 111 17.24 2.99 -10.62
N PRO A 112 18.46 2.52 -10.91
CA PRO A 112 19.28 3.10 -11.95
C PRO A 112 18.57 2.94 -13.30
N THR A 113 18.37 4.04 -14.04
CA THR A 113 17.90 3.93 -15.43
C THR A 113 19.06 3.49 -16.32
N PRO A 114 18.92 2.45 -17.15
CA PRO A 114 20.02 1.97 -17.98
C PRO A 114 20.43 2.91 -19.13
N ASN A 115 19.66 3.94 -19.47
CA ASN A 115 19.91 4.76 -20.66
C ASN A 115 19.49 6.22 -20.49
N CYS A 116 20.42 7.08 -20.08
CA CYS A 116 20.49 8.42 -20.67
C CYS A 116 21.57 8.36 -21.74
N PRO A 117 21.27 8.52 -23.04
CA PRO A 117 22.32 8.79 -24.01
C PRO A 117 22.89 10.15 -23.61
N SER A 118 24.11 10.15 -23.08
CA SER A 118 24.90 11.36 -23.03
C SER A 118 24.97 11.89 -24.45
N SER A 119 24.27 13.01 -24.67
CA SER A 119 24.37 13.80 -25.89
C SER A 119 25.84 13.90 -26.29
N HIS A 120 26.13 13.47 -27.52
CA HIS A 120 27.37 13.73 -28.23
C HIS A 120 27.94 15.11 -27.89
N CYS A 121 29.03 15.13 -27.12
CA CYS A 121 29.98 16.22 -27.16
C CYS A 121 31.36 15.60 -27.30
N SER A 122 31.63 15.13 -28.51
CA SER A 122 32.97 14.91 -29.02
C SER A 122 33.66 16.26 -29.18
N SER A 123 34.60 16.57 -28.30
CA SER A 123 35.78 17.35 -28.70
C SER A 123 36.99 16.96 -27.85
N LEU A 124 38.05 16.60 -28.56
CA LEU A 124 39.38 16.35 -28.04
C LEU A 124 40.01 17.68 -27.60
N LEU A 125 40.98 17.54 -26.67
CA LEU A 125 42.13 18.40 -26.39
C LEU A 125 42.05 19.38 -25.20
N HIS A 126 43.08 19.19 -24.36
CA HIS A 126 43.82 20.17 -23.54
C HIS A 126 43.49 20.30 -22.04
N ARG A 127 44.34 19.59 -21.30
CA ARG A 127 44.89 19.85 -19.96
C ARG A 127 45.02 21.36 -19.66
N ASN A 128 44.38 21.86 -18.60
CA ASN A 128 44.97 22.79 -17.61
C ASN A 128 44.02 23.11 -16.42
N VAL A 129 44.50 22.78 -15.22
CA VAL A 129 44.59 23.57 -13.97
C VAL A 129 43.63 24.78 -13.76
N LEU A 130 42.74 24.65 -12.75
CA LEU A 130 42.21 25.64 -11.76
C LEU A 130 40.69 25.60 -11.53
N GLY A 131 40.31 25.27 -10.29
CA GLY A 131 39.11 25.70 -9.54
C GLY A 131 37.73 25.70 -10.20
N ARG A 132 36.89 24.69 -9.89
CA ARG A 132 35.45 24.88 -9.58
C ARG A 132 34.82 23.58 -9.08
N SER A 133 33.96 23.74 -8.07
CA SER A 133 33.03 22.75 -7.50
C SER A 133 32.52 21.74 -8.55
N LYS A 134 32.87 20.47 -8.38
CA LYS A 134 32.25 19.36 -9.12
C LYS A 134 30.97 18.98 -8.39
N SER A 135 29.83 19.51 -8.86
CA SER A 135 28.54 18.86 -8.64
C SER A 135 28.60 17.46 -9.27
N PRO A 136 28.19 16.39 -8.57
CA PRO A 136 28.23 15.05 -9.15
C PRO A 136 27.24 15.01 -10.32
N VAL A 137 27.72 14.52 -11.46
CA VAL A 137 26.95 14.27 -12.68
C VAL A 137 25.75 13.39 -12.30
N GLY A 138 24.55 13.95 -12.33
CA GLY A 138 23.34 13.31 -11.86
C GLY A 138 22.94 12.16 -12.79
N PHE A 139 23.01 10.94 -12.28
CA PHE A 139 22.27 9.82 -12.84
C PHE A 139 20.78 10.12 -12.67
N CYS A 140 20.00 10.15 -13.75
CA CYS A 140 18.54 10.17 -13.65
C CYS A 140 18.08 8.82 -13.09
N CYS A 141 17.68 8.79 -11.84
CA CYS A 141 17.17 7.59 -11.20
C CYS A 141 15.68 7.45 -11.50
N GLY A 142 15.22 6.28 -11.95
CA GLY A 142 13.79 6.01 -12.12
C GLY A 142 13.13 5.79 -10.76
N TRP A 143 11.82 6.06 -10.68
CA TRP A 143 11.01 5.88 -9.47
C TRP A 143 9.92 4.82 -9.70
N LYS A 144 9.89 3.78 -8.88
CA LYS A 144 8.77 2.82 -8.84
C LYS A 144 7.61 3.46 -8.08
N PRO A 145 6.37 3.45 -8.64
CA PRO A 145 5.20 3.96 -7.93
C PRO A 145 5.05 3.26 -6.58
N LEU A 146 4.89 4.06 -5.52
CA LEU A 146 4.90 3.63 -4.13
C LEU A 146 3.47 3.45 -3.63
N LEU A 147 3.18 2.26 -3.10
CA LEU A 147 2.08 2.00 -2.18
C LEU A 147 2.65 1.98 -0.76
N LEU A 148 2.37 3.02 0.02
CA LEU A 148 2.77 3.15 1.41
C LEU A 148 1.59 2.75 2.30
N ILE A 149 1.80 1.74 3.15
CA ILE A 149 0.81 1.28 4.12
C ILE A 149 1.37 1.47 5.52
N ILE A 150 0.59 2.08 6.41
CA ILE A 150 0.98 2.36 7.79
C ILE A 150 -0.02 1.68 8.74
N PRO A 151 0.25 0.44 9.17
CA PRO A 151 -0.52 -0.22 10.22
C PRO A 151 -0.38 0.54 11.54
N LEU A 152 -1.48 0.76 12.25
CA LEU A 152 -1.54 1.53 13.48
C LEU A 152 -2.49 0.88 14.49
N ARG A 153 -2.20 1.08 15.77
CA ARG A 153 -3.13 0.83 16.89
C ARG A 153 -3.42 2.13 17.62
N LEU A 154 -4.59 2.72 17.36
CA LEU A 154 -4.96 4.07 17.83
C LEU A 154 -5.63 4.09 19.21
N GLY A 155 -5.57 2.99 19.95
CA GLY A 155 -6.13 2.84 21.29
C GLY A 155 -6.26 1.38 21.71
N ILE A 156 -6.75 1.14 22.93
CA ILE A 156 -6.90 -0.22 23.46
C ILE A 156 -8.21 -0.84 22.94
N ASN A 157 -9.37 -0.28 23.30
CA ASN A 157 -10.68 -0.81 22.86
C ASN A 157 -11.37 0.10 21.84
N HIS A 158 -11.07 1.41 21.92
CA HIS A 158 -11.64 2.45 21.07
C HIS A 158 -10.52 3.39 20.65
N ILE A 159 -10.72 4.08 19.53
CA ILE A 159 -9.81 5.15 19.10
C ILE A 159 -9.71 6.22 20.20
N ASN A 160 -8.49 6.62 20.53
CA ASN A 160 -8.27 7.74 21.42
C ASN A 160 -8.67 9.04 20.70
N PRO A 161 -9.56 9.89 21.26
CA PRO A 161 -10.01 11.13 20.63
C PRO A 161 -8.88 12.05 20.15
N VAL A 162 -7.70 12.01 20.79
CA VAL A 162 -6.53 12.82 20.41
C VAL A 162 -6.07 12.56 18.97
N TYR A 163 -6.34 11.37 18.42
CA TYR A 163 -5.93 11.01 17.07
C TYR A 163 -6.98 11.32 16.01
N VAL A 164 -8.20 11.73 16.39
CA VAL A 164 -9.32 11.90 15.44
C VAL A 164 -9.02 12.95 14.38
N ASP A 165 -8.44 14.09 14.77
CA ASP A 165 -8.15 15.16 13.83
C ASP A 165 -7.00 14.79 12.89
N ALA A 166 -5.90 14.26 13.42
CA ALA A 166 -4.79 13.73 12.62
C ALA A 166 -5.26 12.63 11.65
N PHE A 167 -6.17 11.74 12.08
CA PHE A 167 -6.74 10.70 11.23
C PHE A 167 -7.56 11.30 10.09
N LYS A 168 -8.35 12.36 10.34
CA LYS A 168 -9.07 13.10 9.29
C LYS A 168 -8.13 13.77 8.28
N GLU A 169 -7.03 14.36 8.74
CA GLU A 169 -6.05 14.99 7.85
C GLU A 169 -5.46 13.99 6.84
N CYS A 170 -5.31 12.71 7.22
CA CYS A 170 -4.85 11.66 6.32
C CYS A 170 -5.76 11.45 5.09
N PHE A 171 -7.07 11.70 5.21
CA PHE A 171 -8.01 11.60 4.08
C PHE A 171 -7.98 12.82 3.15
N LYS A 172 -7.41 13.94 3.61
CA LYS A 172 -7.34 15.19 2.83
C LYS A 172 -6.11 15.26 1.92
N MET A 173 -5.11 14.42 2.17
CA MET A 173 -3.89 14.38 1.37
C MET A 173 -4.19 13.90 -0.06
N PRO A 174 -3.60 14.52 -1.10
CA PRO A 174 -3.79 14.07 -2.50
C PRO A 174 -3.39 12.61 -2.73
N GLN A 175 -2.43 12.12 -1.95
CA GLN A 175 -1.91 10.75 -1.99
C GLN A 175 -2.82 9.75 -1.27
N SER A 176 -3.87 10.19 -0.58
CA SER A 176 -4.67 9.33 0.28
C SER A 176 -5.33 8.20 -0.51
N LEU A 177 -5.09 6.97 -0.04
CA LEU A 177 -5.87 5.79 -0.42
C LEU A 177 -6.88 5.44 0.68
N GLY A 178 -7.09 6.31 1.68
CA GLY A 178 -7.98 6.02 2.81
C GLY A 178 -7.37 5.06 3.83
N ALA A 179 -8.22 4.25 4.47
CA ALA A 179 -7.80 3.36 5.55
C ALA A 179 -8.50 2.00 5.51
N LEU A 180 -7.78 0.95 5.91
CA LEU A 180 -8.33 -0.36 6.25
C LEU A 180 -8.59 -0.41 7.76
N GLY A 181 -9.67 -1.06 8.19
CA GLY A 181 -9.90 -1.28 9.61
C GLY A 181 -11.19 -2.03 9.88
N GLY A 182 -11.53 -2.16 11.16
CA GLY A 182 -12.73 -2.83 11.62
C GLY A 182 -12.43 -4.08 12.44
N LYS A 183 -13.46 -4.58 13.12
CA LYS A 183 -13.37 -5.72 14.02
C LYS A 183 -13.17 -7.03 13.25
N PRO A 184 -12.79 -8.13 13.94
CA PRO A 184 -12.91 -9.47 13.37
C PRO A 184 -14.25 -9.67 12.66
N ASN A 185 -14.16 -10.16 11.42
CA ASN A 185 -15.28 -10.40 10.51
C ASN A 185 -16.16 -9.18 10.14
N ASN A 186 -15.75 -7.96 10.54
CA ASN A 186 -16.46 -6.71 10.25
C ASN A 186 -15.44 -5.65 9.78
N ALA A 187 -14.80 -5.93 8.64
CA ALA A 187 -13.77 -5.07 8.08
C ALA A 187 -14.32 -4.17 6.97
N TYR A 188 -13.90 -2.91 6.96
CA TYR A 188 -14.37 -1.90 6.01
C TYR A 188 -13.19 -1.23 5.32
N TYR A 189 -13.45 -0.65 4.15
CA TYR A 189 -12.51 0.23 3.47
C TYR A 189 -13.01 1.68 3.56
N PHE A 190 -12.36 2.47 4.41
CA PHE A 190 -12.71 3.87 4.64
C PHE A 190 -12.09 4.74 3.55
N ILE A 191 -12.91 5.51 2.85
CA ILE A 191 -12.51 6.32 1.68
C ILE A 191 -12.60 7.82 1.92
N GLY A 192 -13.15 8.25 3.05
CA GLY A 192 -13.29 9.66 3.39
C GLY A 192 -14.07 9.86 4.67
N PHE A 193 -14.48 11.10 4.93
CA PHE A 193 -15.26 11.46 6.10
C PHE A 193 -16.16 12.65 5.82
N LEU A 194 -17.21 12.79 6.63
CA LEU A 194 -18.08 13.96 6.70
C LEU A 194 -18.34 14.30 8.17
N GLY A 195 -17.88 15.47 8.62
CA GLY A 195 -17.98 15.87 10.02
C GLY A 195 -17.24 14.88 10.94
N ASN A 196 -17.98 14.12 11.76
CA ASN A 196 -17.46 13.10 12.66
C ASN A 196 -17.83 11.67 12.23
N GLU A 197 -18.22 11.48 10.98
CA GLU A 197 -18.54 10.19 10.40
C GLU A 197 -17.55 9.83 9.30
N LEU A 198 -17.11 8.57 9.27
CA LEU A 198 -16.34 7.99 8.18
C LEU A 198 -17.28 7.49 7.09
N ILE A 199 -16.85 7.62 5.85
CA ILE A 199 -17.49 7.08 4.67
C ILE A 199 -16.70 5.85 4.23
N TYR A 200 -17.37 4.73 3.96
CA TYR A 200 -16.70 3.47 3.65
C TYR A 200 -17.43 2.60 2.62
N LEU A 201 -16.66 1.68 2.03
CA LEU A 201 -17.16 0.56 1.23
C LEU A 201 -17.19 -0.71 2.09
N ASP A 202 -18.29 -1.45 1.97
CA ASP A 202 -18.61 -2.61 2.78
C ASP A 202 -18.56 -3.89 1.92
N PRO A 203 -17.64 -4.84 2.24
CA PRO A 203 -17.53 -6.09 1.49
C PRO A 203 -18.50 -7.20 1.95
N HIS A 204 -19.37 -6.99 2.95
CA HIS A 204 -20.20 -8.04 3.55
C HIS A 204 -21.50 -8.32 2.79
N THR A 205 -21.45 -8.29 1.46
CA THR A 205 -22.52 -8.77 0.57
C THR A 205 -21.96 -9.86 -0.33
N THR A 206 -22.48 -11.07 -0.20
CA THR A 206 -22.08 -12.20 -1.07
C THR A 206 -22.71 -12.03 -2.45
N GLN A 207 -21.88 -11.96 -3.47
CA GLN A 207 -22.29 -11.88 -4.88
C GLN A 207 -21.86 -13.15 -5.63
N MET A 208 -22.47 -13.40 -6.78
CA MET A 208 -22.04 -14.49 -7.66
C MET A 208 -20.68 -14.17 -8.28
N PHE A 209 -19.85 -15.20 -8.43
CA PHE A 209 -18.59 -15.10 -9.17
C PHE A 209 -18.84 -14.66 -10.61
N VAL A 210 -18.08 -13.66 -11.07
CA VAL A 210 -18.08 -13.18 -12.45
C VAL A 210 -16.87 -13.78 -13.18
N ASP A 211 -17.12 -14.53 -14.24
CA ASP A 211 -16.07 -15.02 -15.15
C ASP A 211 -15.86 -14.06 -16.33
N SER A 212 -14.73 -14.20 -17.03
CA SER A 212 -14.52 -13.50 -18.29
C SER A 212 -15.44 -14.06 -19.37
N GLU A 213 -16.17 -13.22 -20.08
CA GLU A 213 -16.95 -13.64 -21.26
C GLU A 213 -16.01 -14.10 -22.39
N GLU A 214 -16.55 -14.85 -23.37
CA GLU A 214 -15.78 -15.37 -24.52
C GLU A 214 -15.04 -14.26 -25.32
N ALA A 215 -15.50 -13.01 -25.24
CA ALA A 215 -14.87 -11.84 -25.84
C ALA A 215 -13.78 -11.18 -24.97
N GLY A 216 -13.46 -11.75 -23.80
CA GLY A 216 -12.52 -11.21 -22.81
C GLY A 216 -13.04 -10.01 -22.03
N MET A 217 -14.27 -9.52 -22.29
CA MET A 217 -14.90 -8.50 -21.46
C MET A 217 -15.47 -9.13 -20.18
N VAL A 218 -15.44 -8.37 -19.10
CA VAL A 218 -15.94 -8.77 -17.78
C VAL A 218 -17.14 -7.87 -17.50
N ASP A 219 -18.27 -8.44 -17.07
CA ASP A 219 -19.37 -7.65 -16.52
C ASP A 219 -18.90 -6.99 -15.22
N ASP A 220 -18.71 -5.67 -15.27
CA ASP A 220 -18.07 -4.92 -14.19
C ASP A 220 -19.08 -4.31 -13.20
N ARG A 221 -20.39 -4.44 -13.47
CA ARG A 221 -21.46 -3.78 -12.69
C ARG A 221 -21.40 -4.13 -11.20
N SER A 222 -21.11 -5.39 -10.86
CA SER A 222 -21.04 -5.85 -9.47
C SER A 222 -19.85 -5.29 -8.69
N PHE A 223 -18.83 -4.77 -9.38
CA PHE A 223 -17.61 -4.23 -8.78
C PHE A 223 -17.70 -2.73 -8.48
N HIS A 224 -18.83 -2.08 -8.80
CA HIS A 224 -19.09 -0.68 -8.47
C HIS A 224 -20.29 -0.56 -7.53
N CYS A 225 -20.05 -0.03 -6.33
CA CYS A 225 -21.13 0.23 -5.38
C CYS A 225 -21.94 1.46 -5.82
N GLN A 226 -23.12 1.23 -6.40
CA GLN A 226 -24.06 2.28 -6.82
C GLN A 226 -24.98 2.78 -5.68
N GLN A 227 -24.90 2.15 -4.51
CA GLN A 227 -25.73 2.54 -3.36
C GLN A 227 -25.16 3.80 -2.68
N ALA A 228 -26.00 4.45 -1.88
CA ALA A 228 -25.55 5.57 -1.06
C ALA A 228 -24.38 5.12 -0.15
N PRO A 229 -23.28 5.89 -0.05
CA PRO A 229 -22.13 5.49 0.74
C PRO A 229 -22.48 5.25 2.21
N HIS A 230 -22.02 4.14 2.76
CA HIS A 230 -22.21 3.84 4.18
C HIS A 230 -21.45 4.81 5.07
N ARG A 231 -21.99 5.06 6.27
CA ARG A 231 -21.41 5.98 7.24
C ARG A 231 -21.38 5.38 8.64
N MET A 232 -20.34 5.70 9.40
CA MET A 232 -20.28 5.38 10.83
C MET A 232 -19.51 6.46 11.59
N LYS A 233 -19.85 6.68 12.86
CA LYS A 233 -19.11 7.61 13.71
C LYS A 233 -17.65 7.16 13.86
N ILE A 234 -16.71 8.10 13.77
CA ILE A 234 -15.26 7.82 13.93
C ILE A 234 -14.98 7.12 15.27
N MET A 235 -15.69 7.49 16.34
CA MET A 235 -15.51 6.89 17.67
C MET A 235 -15.92 5.41 17.75
N ASN A 236 -16.68 4.91 16.77
CA ASN A 236 -17.05 3.50 16.69
C ASN A 236 -16.03 2.66 15.90
N LEU A 237 -15.01 3.29 15.33
CA LEU A 237 -13.95 2.62 14.60
C LEU A 237 -13.12 1.74 15.55
N ASP A 238 -12.80 0.53 15.11
CA ASP A 238 -11.85 -0.33 15.81
C ASP A 238 -10.45 0.33 15.80
N PRO A 239 -9.72 0.33 16.93
CA PRO A 239 -8.43 1.01 16.98
C PRO A 239 -7.34 0.35 16.10
N SER A 240 -7.51 -0.88 15.60
CA SER A 240 -6.61 -1.49 14.61
C SER A 240 -6.95 -1.03 13.20
N VAL A 241 -6.05 -0.25 12.60
CA VAL A 241 -6.23 0.31 11.26
C VAL A 241 -4.95 0.21 10.45
N ALA A 242 -5.04 0.39 9.13
CA ALA A 242 -3.88 0.68 8.29
C ALA A 242 -4.20 1.82 7.33
N LEU A 243 -3.43 2.90 7.39
CA LEU A 243 -3.53 4.01 6.44
C LEU A 243 -2.84 3.64 5.13
N GLY A 244 -3.42 4.03 4.00
CA GLY A 244 -2.82 3.83 2.68
C GLY A 244 -2.51 5.16 1.99
N PHE A 245 -1.35 5.27 1.36
CA PHE A 245 -0.97 6.40 0.52
C PHE A 245 -0.32 5.92 -0.78
N PHE A 246 -0.59 6.63 -1.88
CA PHE A 246 -0.01 6.35 -3.19
C PHE A 246 0.83 7.53 -3.68
N CYS A 247 2.11 7.26 -3.96
CA CYS A 247 3.04 8.25 -4.52
C CYS A 247 3.56 7.74 -5.87
N LYS A 248 3.02 8.28 -6.97
CA LYS A 248 3.34 7.83 -8.32
C LYS A 248 4.78 8.17 -8.70
N GLU A 249 5.24 9.34 -8.30
CA GLU A 249 6.59 9.86 -8.53
C GLU A 249 7.27 10.26 -7.21
N GLU A 250 8.59 10.44 -7.24
CA GLU A 250 9.35 10.88 -6.05
C GLU A 250 8.83 12.23 -5.50
N LYS A 251 8.43 13.14 -6.38
CA LYS A 251 7.86 14.45 -5.99
C LYS A 251 6.57 14.31 -5.18
N ASP A 252 5.77 13.28 -5.46
CA ASP A 252 4.52 13.03 -4.75
C ASP A 252 4.82 12.56 -3.32
N PHE A 253 5.88 11.76 -3.15
CA PHE A 253 6.37 11.31 -1.85
C PHE A 253 6.99 12.45 -1.05
N ASP A 254 7.79 13.31 -1.68
CA ASP A 254 8.34 14.50 -1.01
C ASP A 254 7.22 15.48 -0.59
N ASN A 255 6.18 15.63 -1.42
CA ASN A 255 4.98 16.40 -1.06
C ASN A 255 4.24 15.77 0.13
N TRP A 256 4.04 14.45 0.12
CA TRP A 256 3.44 13.73 1.24
C TRP A 256 4.23 13.93 2.54
N CYS A 257 5.57 13.82 2.49
CA CYS A 257 6.44 14.09 3.65
C CYS A 257 6.21 15.50 4.22
N SER A 258 6.09 16.50 3.33
CA SER A 258 5.84 17.89 3.71
C SER A 258 4.47 18.06 4.36
N LEU A 259 3.44 17.39 3.86
CA LEU A 259 2.08 17.41 4.43
C LEU A 259 2.03 16.73 5.81
N VAL A 260 2.70 15.59 5.98
CA VAL A 260 2.82 14.91 7.28
C VAL A 260 3.50 15.82 8.30
N GLN A 261 4.62 16.44 7.93
CA GLN A 261 5.32 17.39 8.79
C GLN A 261 4.46 18.60 9.16
N LYS A 262 3.60 19.06 8.24
CA LYS A 262 2.76 20.24 8.45
C LYS A 262 1.51 19.95 9.25
N GLU A 263 0.82 18.83 9.03
CA GLU A 263 -0.52 18.59 9.58
C GLU A 263 -0.49 17.54 10.71
N ILE A 264 0.32 16.49 10.60
CA ILE A 264 0.40 15.42 11.60
C ILE A 264 1.34 15.81 12.75
N HIS A 265 2.42 16.55 12.47
CA HIS A 265 3.36 17.01 13.51
C HIS A 265 3.01 18.37 14.14
N LYS A 266 2.01 19.11 13.63
CA LYS A 266 1.58 20.40 14.22
C LYS A 266 0.73 20.25 15.48
N GLN A 267 -0.04 19.17 15.59
CA GLN A 267 -0.89 18.93 16.74
C GLN A 267 -0.06 18.33 17.88
N GLN A 268 -0.31 18.81 19.10
CA GLN A 268 0.47 18.61 20.33
C GLN A 268 0.92 17.15 20.59
N SER A 269 2.12 17.00 21.17
CA SER A 269 2.79 15.87 21.86
C SER A 269 2.58 14.40 21.48
N LEU A 270 1.45 13.99 20.89
CA LEU A 270 1.09 12.61 20.57
C LEU A 270 0.82 12.49 19.07
N ARG A 271 1.72 11.81 18.37
CA ARG A 271 1.64 11.56 16.93
C ARG A 271 1.09 10.17 16.69
N MET A 272 0.31 10.01 15.61
CA MET A 272 -0.15 8.68 15.18
C MET A 272 1.02 7.83 14.66
N PHE A 273 1.96 8.46 13.95
CA PHE A 273 3.18 7.85 13.45
C PHE A 273 4.28 8.91 13.31
N GLU A 274 5.53 8.45 13.29
CA GLU A 274 6.72 9.28 13.11
C GLU A 274 7.20 9.20 11.65
N LEU A 275 7.75 10.32 11.17
CA LEU A 275 8.46 10.38 9.88
C LEU A 275 9.92 10.73 10.15
N ILE A 276 10.82 9.79 9.88
CA ILE A 276 12.26 9.95 10.14
C ILE A 276 13.09 9.88 8.87
N GLN A 277 14.20 10.62 8.86
CA GLN A 277 15.02 10.75 7.66
C GLN A 277 15.91 9.53 7.41
N LYS A 278 16.47 8.95 8.48
CA LYS A 278 17.45 7.86 8.43
C LYS A 278 16.94 6.63 9.16
N HIS A 279 17.35 5.46 8.70
CA HIS A 279 17.05 4.19 9.31
C HIS A 279 17.69 4.14 10.71
N PRO A 280 16.92 3.78 11.76
CA PRO A 280 17.45 3.69 13.11
C PRO A 280 18.60 2.68 13.18
N PRO A 281 19.75 3.01 13.80
CA PRO A 281 20.93 2.15 13.76
C PRO A 281 20.78 0.83 14.55
N HIS A 282 19.77 0.74 15.43
CA HIS A 282 19.47 -0.45 16.21
C HIS A 282 18.51 -1.43 15.50
N TRP A 283 17.93 -1.02 14.36
CA TRP A 283 17.06 -1.87 13.56
C TRP A 283 17.88 -2.80 12.66
N PRO A 284 17.32 -3.97 12.26
CA PRO A 284 17.92 -4.80 11.24
C PRO A 284 18.11 -4.03 9.93
N PRO A 285 19.23 -4.22 9.20
CA PRO A 285 19.47 -3.51 7.96
C PRO A 285 18.31 -3.63 6.97
N PHE A 286 17.84 -2.50 6.46
CA PHE A 286 16.75 -2.50 5.48
C PHE A 286 17.20 -3.11 4.13
N ILE A 287 16.61 -4.25 3.81
CA ILE A 287 16.77 -4.95 2.53
C ILE A 287 15.47 -4.80 1.72
N PRO A 288 15.52 -4.15 0.54
CA PRO A 288 14.37 -4.08 -0.34
C PRO A 288 13.83 -5.48 -0.68
N PRO A 289 12.51 -5.68 -0.66
CA PRO A 289 11.91 -6.96 -1.03
C PRO A 289 12.31 -7.38 -2.44
N ALA A 290 12.73 -8.64 -2.58
CA ALA A 290 13.06 -9.26 -3.85
C ALA A 290 12.20 -10.49 -4.08
N LYS A 291 11.97 -10.85 -5.35
CA LYS A 291 11.31 -12.12 -5.69
C LYS A 291 12.13 -13.27 -5.08
N PRO A 292 11.50 -14.23 -4.37
CA PRO A 292 12.23 -15.40 -3.88
C PRO A 292 12.83 -16.17 -5.05
N GLU A 293 14.08 -16.59 -4.93
CA GLU A 293 14.73 -17.47 -5.91
C GLU A 293 14.12 -18.87 -5.78
N VAL A 294 13.30 -19.27 -6.75
CA VAL A 294 12.73 -20.62 -6.80
C VAL A 294 13.76 -21.55 -7.43
N THR A 295 14.65 -22.13 -6.62
CA THR A 295 15.33 -23.38 -7.01
C THR A 295 14.31 -24.51 -6.90
N THR A 296 13.84 -25.00 -8.04
CA THR A 296 13.00 -26.21 -8.10
C THR A 296 13.82 -27.44 -7.72
N THR A 297 13.92 -27.70 -6.42
CA THR A 297 14.11 -29.03 -5.86
C THR A 297 12.92 -29.26 -4.94
N GLY A 298 12.20 -30.35 -5.19
CA GLY A 298 10.85 -30.57 -4.69
C GLY A 298 10.71 -30.44 -3.17
N ALA A 299 9.57 -29.90 -2.76
CA ALA A 299 8.93 -30.11 -1.47
C ALA A 299 9.87 -30.24 -0.25
N GLU A 300 10.56 -29.17 0.12
CA GLU A 300 11.05 -29.01 1.49
C GLU A 300 10.66 -27.64 2.02
N LEU A 301 10.29 -27.66 3.31
CA LEU A 301 9.60 -26.61 4.03
C LEU A 301 10.28 -25.25 3.90
N ILE A 302 9.45 -24.21 3.78
CA ILE A 302 9.84 -22.82 4.01
C ILE A 302 10.42 -22.75 5.44
N GLU A 303 11.72 -22.49 5.53
CA GLU A 303 12.43 -22.34 6.80
C GLU A 303 11.83 -21.16 7.58
N SER A 304 11.30 -21.46 8.75
CA SER A 304 10.52 -20.56 9.59
C SER A 304 11.30 -19.30 9.97
N THR A 305 10.67 -18.13 9.84
CA THR A 305 11.20 -16.85 10.31
C THR A 305 10.95 -16.68 11.83
N ASP A 306 11.19 -17.74 12.61
CA ASP A 306 10.77 -17.87 14.03
C ASP A 306 11.49 -16.91 15.00
N LYS A 307 12.50 -16.16 14.57
CA LYS A 307 13.32 -15.34 15.48
C LYS A 307 12.85 -13.89 15.67
N LEU A 308 11.79 -13.45 15.00
CA LEU A 308 11.21 -12.12 15.22
C LEU A 308 9.85 -12.13 15.94
N PHE A 309 9.20 -13.28 16.06
CA PHE A 309 7.79 -13.35 16.47
C PHE A 309 7.56 -13.60 17.97
N GLU A 310 8.57 -14.02 18.75
CA GLU A 310 8.39 -14.21 20.19
C GLU A 310 8.13 -12.90 20.98
N LEU A 311 8.25 -11.72 20.36
CA LEU A 311 8.01 -10.44 21.03
C LEU A 311 6.63 -9.81 20.73
N GLU A 312 5.86 -10.31 19.76
CA GLU A 312 4.57 -9.69 19.37
C GLU A 312 3.33 -10.44 19.89
N GLU A 313 3.44 -11.69 20.33
CA GLU A 313 2.30 -12.47 20.86
C GLU A 313 1.83 -12.06 22.27
N GLU A 314 2.55 -11.17 22.98
CA GLU A 314 2.19 -10.80 24.38
C GLU A 314 1.06 -9.75 24.50
N PHE A 315 0.43 -9.32 23.39
CA PHE A 315 -0.68 -8.35 23.42
C PHE A 315 -2.07 -8.91 23.13
N GLU A 316 -2.24 -10.23 23.02
CA GLU A 316 -3.57 -10.85 23.11
C GLU A 316 -3.97 -11.02 24.58
N ILE A 317 -4.47 -9.95 25.18
CA ILE A 317 -5.15 -10.05 26.47
C ILE A 317 -6.42 -10.88 26.26
N LEU A 318 -6.41 -12.09 26.81
CA LEU A 318 -7.55 -12.98 26.99
C LEU A 318 -8.72 -12.21 27.60
N SER A 319 -9.79 -12.03 26.82
CA SER A 319 -11.09 -11.63 27.36
C SER A 319 -11.67 -12.83 28.13
N VAL A 320 -11.70 -12.71 29.45
CA VAL A 320 -12.65 -13.46 30.31
C VAL A 320 -14.04 -12.86 30.13
#